data_AF-A0A522LYF9-F1
#
_entry.id   AF-A0A522LYF9-F1
#
_cell.length_a   1.000
_cell.length_b   1.000
_cell.length_c   1.000
_cell.angle_alpha   90.00
_cell.angle_beta   90.00
_cell.angle_gamma   90.00
#
_symmetry.space_group_name_H-M   'P 1'
#
loop_
_entity.id
_entity.type
_entity.pdbx_description
1 polymer ?
#
loop_
_entity_poly.entity_id
_entity_poly.type
_entity_poly.pdbx_seq_one_letter_code
_entity_poly.pdbx_strand_id
1 'polypeptide(L)'
;MDDERVIEQGQHLSEELAEQRQRAGRKRFWCPVDLRARIVAYAVTCSADGESHRRIAERLGMRQRTLSRWIRMWRQAGAGVRAVAIVPA
;
A
#
# COMPACT_ATOMS: atom_id res chain seq x y z
N MET A 1 0.43 18.53 -4.04
CA MET A 1 0.31 17.26 -4.77
C MET A 1 -1.02 17.32 -5.48
N ASP A 2 -1.08 17.09 -6.79
CA ASP A 2 -2.34 17.14 -7.53
C ASP A 2 -3.27 16.04 -6.99
N ASP A 3 -4.29 16.42 -6.21
CA ASP A 3 -5.25 15.49 -5.59
C ASP A 3 -5.84 14.52 -6.62
N GLU A 4 -5.97 14.96 -7.87
CA GLU A 4 -6.39 14.17 -9.03
C GLU A 4 -5.49 12.94 -9.25
N ARG A 5 -4.16 13.11 -9.23
CA ARG A 5 -3.19 12.02 -9.45
C ARG A 5 -3.24 10.97 -8.34
N VAL A 6 -3.50 11.41 -7.11
CA VAL A 6 -3.63 10.52 -5.94
C VAL A 6 -4.93 9.71 -6.04
N ILE A 7 -6.00 10.30 -6.56
CA ILE A 7 -7.27 9.62 -6.80
C ILE A 7 -7.11 8.59 -7.92
N GLU A 8 -6.55 8.97 -9.06
CA GLU A 8 -6.31 8.08 -10.21
C GLU A 8 -5.43 6.88 -9.81
N GLN A 9 -4.33 7.13 -9.10
CA GLN A 9 -3.46 6.06 -8.62
C GLN A 9 -4.19 5.12 -7.65
N GLY A 10 -5.05 5.68 -6.78
CA GLY A 10 -5.87 4.89 -5.87
C GLY A 10 -6.88 4.00 -6.59
N GLN A 11 -7.52 4.52 -7.64
CA GLN A 11 -8.46 3.78 -8.48
C GLN A 11 -7.76 2.64 -9.23
N HIS A 12 -6.65 2.93 -9.90
CA HIS A 12 -5.88 1.91 -10.61
C HIS A 12 -5.41 0.77 -9.70
N LEU A 13 -4.94 1.09 -8.48
CA LEU A 13 -4.56 0.07 -7.48
C LEU A 13 -5.76 -0.75 -6.99
N SER A 14 -6.94 -0.12 -6.89
CA SER A 14 -8.18 -0.80 -6.49
C SER A 14 -8.64 -1.80 -7.56
N GLU A 15 -8.59 -1.39 -8.84
CA GLU A 15 -8.91 -2.24 -9.98
C GLU A 15 -7.96 -3.43 -10.10
N GLU A 16 -6.66 -3.18 -10.01
CA GLU A 16 -5.64 -4.24 -10.05
C GLU A 16 -5.81 -5.23 -8.89
N LEU A 17 -6.14 -4.73 -7.69
CA LEU A 17 -6.44 -5.59 -6.54
C LEU A 17 -7.72 -6.42 -6.75
N ALA A 18 -8.74 -5.84 -7.36
CA ALA A 18 -9.98 -6.53 -7.67
C ALA A 18 -9.77 -7.62 -8.73
N GLU A 19 -9.01 -7.33 -9.79
CA GLU A 19 -8.67 -8.30 -10.84
C GLU A 19 -7.88 -9.49 -10.26
N GLN A 20 -6.87 -9.21 -9.43
CA GLN A 20 -6.10 -10.27 -8.77
C GLN A 20 -6.97 -11.14 -7.85
N ARG A 21 -7.95 -10.54 -7.15
CA ARG A 21 -8.93 -11.29 -6.35
C ARG A 21 -9.83 -12.16 -7.21
N GLN A 22 -10.33 -11.63 -8.33
CA GLN A 22 -11.17 -12.39 -9.25
C GLN A 22 -10.41 -13.57 -9.85
N ARG A 23 -9.15 -13.36 -10.23
CA ARG A 23 -8.25 -14.39 -10.77
C ARG A 23 -7.97 -15.52 -9.77
N ALA A 24 -7.90 -15.21 -8.47
CA ALA A 24 -7.77 -16.21 -7.42
C ALA A 24 -9.05 -17.05 -7.22
N GLY A 25 -10.21 -16.53 -7.60
CA GLY A 25 -11.51 -17.21 -7.48
C GLY A 25 -11.84 -17.59 -6.04
N ARG A 26 -12.20 -18.87 -5.82
CA ARG A 26 -12.49 -19.42 -4.49
C ARG A 26 -11.25 -19.82 -3.68
N LYS A 27 -10.06 -19.77 -4.28
CA LYS A 27 -8.81 -20.11 -3.58
C LYS A 27 -8.45 -18.98 -2.62
N ARG A 28 -7.68 -19.30 -1.59
CA ARG A 28 -7.17 -18.30 -0.64
C ARG A 28 -6.36 -17.24 -1.40
N PHE A 29 -6.90 -16.02 -1.47
CA PHE A 29 -6.25 -14.90 -2.13
C PHE A 29 -4.92 -14.53 -1.44
N TRP A 30 -3.85 -14.55 -2.21
CA TRP A 30 -2.54 -14.02 -1.84
C TRP A 30 -2.25 -12.81 -2.73
N CYS A 31 -2.13 -11.64 -2.12
CA CYS A 31 -1.76 -10.43 -2.86
C CYS A 31 -0.30 -10.57 -3.34
N PRO A 32 -0.01 -10.37 -4.64
CA PRO A 32 1.36 -10.32 -5.15
C PRO A 32 2.22 -9.34 -4.36
N VAL A 33 3.51 -9.68 -4.16
CA VAL A 33 4.42 -8.88 -3.34
C VAL A 33 4.58 -7.47 -3.90
N ASP A 34 4.72 -7.33 -5.22
CA ASP A 34 4.87 -6.05 -5.90
C ASP A 34 3.63 -5.16 -5.76
N LEU A 35 2.43 -5.74 -5.96
CA LEU A 35 1.16 -5.02 -5.77
C LEU A 35 1.02 -4.56 -4.31
N ARG A 36 1.35 -5.44 -3.36
CA ARG A 36 1.35 -5.09 -1.94
C ARG A 36 2.33 -3.95 -1.63
N ALA A 37 3.52 -3.94 -2.22
CA ALA A 37 4.50 -2.88 -2.03
C ALA A 37 3.98 -1.53 -2.55
N ARG A 38 3.40 -1.51 -3.77
CA ARG A 38 2.78 -0.31 -4.37
C ARG A 38 1.61 0.22 -3.52
N ILE A 39 0.74 -0.66 -3.03
CA ILE A 39 -0.37 -0.30 -2.13
C ILE A 39 0.15 0.34 -0.84
N VAL A 40 1.21 -0.23 -0.24
CA VAL A 40 1.78 0.31 0.99
C VAL A 40 2.44 1.66 0.74
N ALA A 41 3.20 1.82 -0.35
CA ALA A 41 3.82 3.09 -0.71
C ALA A 41 2.76 4.19 -0.88
N TYR A 42 1.70 3.91 -1.64
CA TYR A 42 0.55 4.81 -1.79
C TYR A 42 -0.06 5.20 -0.45
N ALA A 43 -0.36 4.21 0.40
CA ALA A 43 -0.99 4.46 1.69
C ALA A 43 -0.10 5.23 2.67
N VAL A 44 1.22 5.04 2.61
CA VAL A 44 2.17 5.81 3.43
C VAL A 44 2.19 7.27 2.98
N THR A 45 2.19 7.54 1.66
CA THR A 45 2.11 8.91 1.13
C THR A 45 0.80 9.59 1.55
N CYS A 46 -0.36 8.95 1.31
CA CYS A 46 -1.65 9.51 1.71
C CYS A 46 -1.74 9.73 3.23
N SER A 47 -1.19 8.81 4.03
CA SER A 47 -1.16 8.96 5.49
C SER A 47 -0.23 10.09 5.95
N ALA A 48 0.85 10.37 5.22
CA ALA A 48 1.73 11.51 5.50
C ALA A 48 1.03 12.85 5.24
N ASP A 49 0.13 12.88 4.26
CA ASP A 49 -0.73 14.02 3.94
C ASP A 49 -1.97 14.14 4.87
N GLY A 50 -2.08 13.26 5.88
CA GLY A 50 -3.13 13.30 6.90
C GLY A 50 -4.38 12.46 6.59
N GLU A 51 -4.41 11.70 5.51
CA GLU A 51 -5.53 10.79 5.25
C GLU A 51 -5.58 9.64 6.26
N SER A 52 -6.77 9.34 6.78
CA SER A 52 -6.96 8.20 7.67
C SER A 52 -6.80 6.86 6.94
N HIS A 53 -6.20 5.87 7.62
CA HIS A 53 -6.11 4.50 7.08
C HIS A 53 -7.47 3.91 6.67
N ARG A 54 -8.56 4.35 7.31
CA ARG A 54 -9.92 3.93 6.96
C ARG A 54 -10.29 4.39 5.56
N ARG A 55 -10.13 5.69 5.28
CA ARG A 55 -10.48 6.30 3.98
C ARG A 55 -9.63 5.71 2.85
N ILE A 56 -8.33 5.52 3.09
CA ILE A 56 -7.42 4.90 2.13
C ILE A 56 -7.85 3.45 1.83
N ALA A 57 -8.21 2.68 2.87
CA ALA A 57 -8.64 1.29 2.70
C ALA A 57 -9.99 1.18 1.96
N GLU A 58 -10.94 2.09 2.23
CA GLU A 58 -12.21 2.19 1.50
C GLU A 58 -11.97 2.46 0.01
N ARG A 59 -11.08 3.41 -0.33
CA ARG A 59 -10.68 3.72 -1.71
C ARG A 59 -10.08 2.51 -2.43
N LEU A 60 -9.27 1.73 -1.73
CA LEU A 60 -8.62 0.51 -2.26
C LEU A 60 -9.51 -0.75 -2.22
N GLY A 61 -10.76 -0.66 -1.76
CA GLY A 61 -11.65 -1.82 -1.66
C GLY A 61 -11.12 -2.93 -0.72
N MET A 62 -10.41 -2.56 0.35
CA MET A 62 -9.81 -3.52 1.28
C MET A 62 -10.11 -3.22 2.75
N ARG A 63 -9.89 -4.21 3.64
CA ARG A 63 -10.11 -4.02 5.07
C ARG A 63 -9.01 -3.14 5.67
N GLN A 64 -9.38 -2.12 6.44
CA GLN A 64 -8.45 -1.24 7.17
C GLN A 64 -7.42 -2.01 8.00
N ARG A 65 -7.84 -3.10 8.68
CA ARG A 65 -6.94 -3.94 9.48
C ARG A 65 -5.82 -4.58 8.64
N THR A 66 -6.14 -4.99 7.41
CA THR A 66 -5.16 -5.54 6.47
C THR A 66 -4.15 -4.47 6.05
N LEU A 67 -4.65 -3.29 5.66
CA LEU A 67 -3.80 -2.17 5.27
C LEU A 67 -2.86 -1.75 6.42
N SER A 68 -3.41 -1.56 7.61
CA SER A 68 -2.64 -1.17 8.80
C SER A 68 -1.57 -2.21 9.14
N ARG A 69 -1.90 -3.51 9.02
CA ARG A 69 -0.92 -4.59 9.21
C ARG A 69 0.19 -4.54 8.16
N TRP A 70 -0.12 -4.26 6.90
CA TRP A 70 0.87 -4.16 5.83
C TRP A 70 1.80 -2.98 6.01
N ILE A 71 1.27 -1.79 6.35
CA ILE A 71 2.06 -0.60 6.67
C ILE A 71 3.00 -0.89 7.86
N ARG A 72 2.48 -1.50 8.93
CA ARG A 72 3.28 -1.86 10.11
C ARG A 72 4.41 -2.85 9.78
N MET A 73 4.15 -3.83 8.92
CA MET A 73 5.18 -4.77 8.47
C MET A 73 6.25 -4.08 7.60
N TRP A 74 5.85 -3.16 6.73
CA TRP A 74 6.78 -2.41 5.89
C TRP A 74 7.68 -1.48 6.72
N ARG A 75 7.12 -0.79 7.72
CA ARG A 75 7.91 0.01 8.68
C ARG A 75 8.92 -0.83 9.45
N GLN A 76 8.55 -2.05 9.86
CA GLN A 76 9.46 -2.97 10.54
C GLN A 76 10.55 -3.53 9.61
N ALA A 77 10.21 -3.79 8.34
CA ALA A 77 11.19 -4.21 7.34
C ALA A 77 12.21 -3.09 7.03
N GLY A 78 11.76 -1.84 6.98
CA GLY A 78 12.63 -0.65 6.86
C GLY A 78 13.45 -0.37 8.12
N ALA A 79 12.93 -0.69 9.31
CA ALA A 79 13.68 -0.55 10.56
C ALA A 79 14.81 -1.58 10.73
N GLY A 80 14.80 -2.66 9.93
CA GLY A 80 15.84 -3.68 9.89
C GLY A 80 17.02 -3.37 8.95
N VAL A 81 16.85 -2.43 8.00
CA VAL A 81 17.96 -1.91 7.19
C VAL A 81 18.52 -0.68 7.89
N ARG A 82 19.56 -0.92 8.71
CA ARG A 82 20.39 0.13 9.30
C ARG A 82 20.92 0.97 8.13
N ALA A 83 20.43 2.20 7.99
CA ALA A 83 20.93 3.15 7.01
C ALA A 83 22.42 3.35 7.25
N VAL A 84 23.26 2.69 6.44
CA VAL A 84 24.68 3.00 6.39
C VAL A 84 24.78 4.30 5.61
N ALA A 85 25.01 5.40 6.33
CA ALA A 85 25.39 6.65 5.73
C ALA A 85 26.68 6.39 4.92
N ILE A 86 26.58 6.44 3.59
CA ILE A 86 27.75 6.51 2.73
C ILE A 86 28.26 7.95 2.88
N VAL A 87 29.25 8.15 3.74
CA VAL A 87 30.03 9.39 3.78
C VAL A 87 31.10 9.27 2.69
N PRO A 88 31.18 10.20 1.72
CA PRO A 88 32.30 10.22 0.77
C PRO A 88 33.58 10.63 1.50
N ALA A 89 34.65 9.87 1.30
CA ALA A 89 36.01 10.17 1.76
C ALA A 89 36.68 11.23 0.88
#